data_AF-A0A9E5UQ69-F1
#
_entry.id   AF-A0A9E5UQ69-F1
#
_cell.length_a   1.000
_cell.length_b   1.000
_cell.length_c   1.000
_cell.angle_alpha   90.00
_cell.angle_beta   90.00
_cell.angle_gamma   90.00
#
_symmetry.space_group_name_H-M   'P 1'
#
loop_
_entity.id
_entity.type
_entity.pdbx_description
1 polymer ?
#
loop_
_entity_poly.entity_id
_entity_poly.type
_entity_poly.pdbx_seq_one_letter_code
_entity_poly.pdbx_strand_id
1 'polypeptide(L)'
;MNLAQAVGICAYEVHLASTHASRASVEAASPPSDHQLREAFYSQLETLLLQIGYLYPHTAAKKMRKLRRLFDRAEPSRTEIAQLRGILGQLSWADTHYTTQDHAGQDQVDRDTPPTDTAPSDL
;
A
#
# COMPACT_ATOMS: atom_id res chain seq x y z
N MET A 1 39.30 1.18 -20.82
CA MET A 1 38.16 1.75 -20.08
C MET A 1 38.23 3.27 -20.24
N ASN A 2 37.15 3.93 -20.60
CA ASN A 2 37.13 5.39 -20.78
C ASN A 2 36.65 6.11 -19.49
N LEU A 3 36.91 7.40 -19.38
CA LEU A 3 36.54 8.21 -18.20
C LEU A 3 35.03 8.15 -17.91
N ALA A 4 34.19 8.12 -18.95
CA ALA A 4 32.74 8.04 -18.82
C ALA A 4 32.29 6.74 -18.13
N GLN A 5 32.95 5.61 -18.43
CA GLN A 5 32.68 4.33 -17.76
C GLN A 5 33.08 4.35 -16.29
N ALA A 6 34.21 4.98 -15.94
CA ALA A 6 34.64 5.11 -14.54
C ALA A 6 33.64 5.95 -13.72
N VAL A 7 33.18 7.07 -14.29
CA VAL A 7 32.15 7.91 -13.65
C VAL A 7 30.82 7.16 -13.52
N GLY A 8 30.45 6.34 -14.51
CA GLY A 8 29.26 5.49 -14.46
C GLY A 8 29.30 4.48 -13.32
N ILE A 9 30.45 3.84 -13.10
CA ILE A 9 30.65 2.89 -11.98
C ILE A 9 30.57 3.63 -10.64
N CYS A 10 31.25 4.77 -10.49
CA CYS A 10 31.21 5.56 -9.25
C CYS A 10 29.78 6.06 -8.93
N ALA A 11 29.04 6.53 -9.93
CA ALA A 11 27.65 6.98 -9.75
C ALA A 11 26.73 5.82 -9.34
N TYR A 12 26.95 4.64 -9.92
CA TYR A 12 26.20 3.43 -9.58
C TYR A 12 26.47 2.98 -8.15
N GLU A 13 27.72 3.00 -7.69
CA GLU A 13 28.07 2.63 -6.30
C GLU A 13 27.49 3.61 -5.28
N VAL A 14 27.48 4.92 -5.58
CA VAL A 14 26.85 5.93 -4.71
C VAL A 14 25.32 5.75 -4.67
N HIS A 15 24.68 5.45 -5.81
CA HIS A 15 23.26 5.13 -5.85
C HIS A 15 22.93 3.85 -5.07
N LEU A 16 23.76 2.82 -5.20
CA LEU A 16 23.62 1.59 -4.43
C LEU A 16 23.83 1.83 -2.92
N ALA A 17 24.82 2.63 -2.54
CA ALA A 17 25.07 2.99 -1.14
C ALA A 17 23.93 3.82 -0.52
N SER A 18 23.34 4.75 -1.28
CA SER A 18 22.20 5.56 -0.81
C SER A 18 20.91 4.76 -0.67
N THR A 19 20.64 3.84 -1.61
CA THR A 19 19.50 2.91 -1.51
C THR A 19 19.68 1.91 -0.36
N HIS A 20 20.90 1.43 -0.12
CA HIS A 20 21.23 0.61 1.04
C HIS A 20 21.18 1.39 2.36
N ALA A 21 21.63 2.64 2.41
CA ALA A 21 21.57 3.48 3.62
C ALA A 21 20.12 3.82 4.01
N SER A 22 19.24 4.06 3.03
CA SER A 22 17.80 4.23 3.26
C SER A 22 17.14 2.94 3.81
N ARG A 23 17.64 1.76 3.44
CA ARG A 23 17.23 0.47 4.03
C ARG A 23 17.89 0.17 5.39
N ALA A 24 19.13 0.63 5.62
CA ALA A 24 19.92 0.30 6.80
C ALA A 24 19.40 0.96 8.09
N SER A 25 18.66 2.07 8.00
CA SER A 25 18.03 2.69 9.18
C SER A 25 16.93 1.79 9.81
N VAL A 26 16.49 0.73 9.12
CA VAL A 26 15.46 -0.21 9.61
C VAL A 26 16.07 -1.49 10.21
N GLU A 27 17.38 -1.73 10.09
CA GLU A 27 17.94 -3.08 10.29
C GLU A 27 18.87 -3.18 11.50
N ALA A 28 18.26 -3.18 12.70
CA ALA A 28 18.85 -3.74 13.93
C ALA A 28 17.97 -4.85 14.53
N ALA A 29 17.08 -5.45 13.73
CA ALA A 29 16.30 -6.62 14.11
C ALA A 29 16.64 -7.76 13.16
N SER A 30 16.90 -8.96 13.70
CA SER A 30 16.97 -10.17 12.89
C SER A 30 15.78 -10.23 11.94
N PRO A 31 15.96 -10.71 10.70
CA PRO A 31 14.86 -10.76 9.73
C PRO A 31 13.69 -11.52 10.36
N PRO A 32 12.46 -10.98 10.31
CA PRO A 32 11.31 -11.63 10.92
C PRO A 32 11.16 -13.03 10.36
N SER A 33 10.88 -13.99 11.25
CA SER A 33 10.55 -15.35 10.86
C SER A 33 9.32 -15.37 9.94
N ASP A 34 9.17 -16.41 9.12
CA ASP A 34 8.04 -16.52 8.20
C ASP A 34 6.69 -16.45 8.93
N HIS A 35 6.61 -17.09 10.11
CA HIS A 35 5.44 -17.01 10.97
C HIS A 35 5.13 -15.58 11.45
N GLN A 36 6.15 -14.84 11.90
CA GLN A 36 5.96 -13.43 12.32
C GLN A 36 5.51 -12.55 11.16
N LEU A 37 6.03 -12.79 9.96
CA LEU A 37 5.64 -12.03 8.77
C LEU A 37 4.19 -12.30 8.38
N ARG A 38 3.76 -13.57 8.41
CA ARG A 38 2.38 -13.98 8.15
C ARG A 38 1.42 -13.40 9.19
N GLU A 39 1.79 -13.41 10.46
CA GLU A 39 0.95 -12.84 11.52
C GLU A 39 0.79 -11.31 11.35
N ALA A 40 1.88 -10.60 11.03
CA ALA A 40 1.83 -9.18 10.74
C ALA A 40 0.93 -8.87 9.52
N PHE A 41 0.99 -9.72 8.47
CA PHE A 41 0.08 -9.62 7.33
C PHE A 41 -1.38 -9.81 7.76
N TYR A 42 -1.70 -10.84 8.53
CA TYR A 42 -3.07 -11.08 8.97
C TYR A 42 -3.62 -9.98 9.88
N SER A 43 -2.78 -9.43 10.76
CA SER A 43 -3.16 -8.28 11.59
C SER A 43 -3.50 -7.07 10.74
N GLN A 44 -2.65 -6.73 9.76
CA GLN A 44 -2.87 -5.59 8.87
C GLN A 44 -4.12 -5.78 8.00
N LEU A 45 -4.34 -7.01 7.52
CA LEU A 45 -5.52 -7.38 6.76
C LEU A 45 -6.80 -7.19 7.60
N GLU A 46 -6.81 -7.65 8.85
CA GLU A 46 -7.96 -7.49 9.74
C GLU A 46 -8.29 -6.02 9.98
N THR A 47 -7.27 -5.20 10.29
CA THR A 47 -7.43 -3.75 10.47
C THR A 47 -8.05 -3.10 9.23
N LEU A 48 -7.50 -3.36 8.05
CA LEU A 48 -8.02 -2.78 6.81
C LEU A 48 -9.45 -3.25 6.55
N LEU A 49 -9.75 -4.54 6.71
CA LEU A 49 -11.08 -5.06 6.43
C LEU A 49 -12.14 -4.56 7.43
N LEU A 50 -11.75 -4.21 8.66
CA LEU A 50 -12.61 -3.50 9.61
C LEU A 50 -12.83 -2.05 9.17
N GLN A 51 -11.76 -1.37 8.77
CA GLN A 51 -11.77 0.03 8.35
C GLN A 51 -12.69 0.25 7.13
N ILE A 52 -12.59 -0.59 6.10
CA ILE A 52 -13.44 -0.52 4.90
C ILE A 52 -14.85 -1.12 5.10
N GLY A 53 -15.19 -1.60 6.31
CA GLY A 53 -16.50 -2.14 6.64
C GLY A 53 -16.82 -3.55 6.12
N TYR A 54 -15.84 -4.31 5.62
CA TYR A 54 -16.04 -5.71 5.21
C TYR A 54 -16.21 -6.67 6.43
N LEU A 55 -15.46 -6.41 7.50
CA LEU A 55 -15.58 -7.10 8.78
C LEU A 55 -16.42 -6.28 9.76
N TYR A 56 -17.17 -6.99 10.61
CA TYR A 56 -17.75 -6.41 11.82
C TYR A 56 -17.06 -7.03 13.03
N PRO A 57 -16.83 -6.29 14.14
CA PRO A 57 -16.08 -6.80 15.31
C PRO A 57 -16.57 -8.15 15.82
N HIS A 58 -17.89 -8.36 15.87
CA HIS A 58 -18.50 -9.62 16.33
C HIS A 58 -18.34 -10.80 15.35
N THR A 59 -18.02 -10.54 14.08
CA THR A 59 -17.78 -11.58 13.05
C THR A 59 -16.32 -11.72 12.61
N ALA A 60 -15.46 -10.76 12.99
CA ALA A 60 -14.08 -10.62 12.53
C ALA A 60 -13.30 -11.93 12.73
N ALA A 61 -13.28 -12.48 13.94
CA ALA A 61 -12.57 -13.72 14.25
C ALA A 61 -12.99 -14.92 13.38
N LYS A 62 -14.29 -15.05 13.06
CA LYS A 62 -14.80 -16.16 12.23
C LYS A 62 -14.40 -16.00 10.77
N LYS A 63 -14.50 -14.78 10.23
CA LYS A 63 -14.11 -14.47 8.84
C LYS A 63 -12.59 -14.53 8.67
N MET A 64 -11.82 -13.93 9.60
CA MET A 64 -10.36 -13.99 9.61
C MET A 64 -9.83 -15.42 9.69
N ARG A 65 -10.45 -16.31 10.48
CA ARG A 65 -10.07 -17.73 10.48
C ARG A 65 -10.22 -18.41 9.12
N LYS A 66 -11.24 -18.04 8.33
CA LYS A 66 -11.41 -18.57 6.97
C LYS A 66 -10.36 -18.01 6.01
N LEU A 67 -10.07 -16.72 6.11
CA LEU A 67 -9.03 -16.07 5.31
C LEU A 67 -7.65 -16.64 5.62
N ARG A 68 -7.30 -16.78 6.90
CA ARG A 68 -6.05 -17.43 7.35
C ARG A 68 -5.91 -18.82 6.74
N ARG A 69 -6.93 -19.68 6.86
CA ARG A 69 -6.93 -21.01 6.22
C ARG A 69 -6.75 -20.97 4.70
N LEU A 70 -7.32 -19.96 4.02
CA LEU A 70 -7.18 -19.81 2.57
C LEU A 70 -5.73 -19.48 2.19
N PHE A 71 -5.12 -18.51 2.88
CA PHE A 71 -3.74 -18.10 2.63
C PHE A 71 -2.74 -19.17 3.09
N ASP A 72 -2.96 -19.78 4.26
CA ASP A 72 -2.11 -20.87 4.76
C ASP A 72 -2.09 -22.05 3.77
N ARG A 73 -3.24 -22.39 3.17
CA ARG A 73 -3.33 -23.44 2.13
C ARG A 73 -2.61 -23.08 0.83
N ALA A 74 -2.52 -21.79 0.50
CA ALA A 74 -1.79 -21.33 -0.67
C ALA A 74 -0.27 -21.34 -0.47
N GLU A 75 0.20 -21.49 0.78
CA GLU A 75 1.61 -21.51 1.17
C GLU A 75 2.44 -20.37 0.52
N PRO A 76 1.99 -19.11 0.61
CA PRO A 76 2.67 -18.00 -0.04
C PRO A 76 4.10 -17.85 0.50
N SER A 77 5.01 -17.55 -0.42
CA SER A 77 6.39 -17.22 -0.13
C SER A 77 6.50 -15.89 0.62
N ARG A 78 7.65 -15.69 1.26
CA ARG A 78 7.98 -14.44 1.97
C ARG A 78 7.83 -13.20 1.07
N THR A 79 8.23 -13.32 -0.20
CA THR A 79 8.15 -12.23 -1.18
C THR A 79 6.70 -11.90 -1.51
N GLU A 80 5.85 -12.91 -1.69
CA GLU A 80 4.42 -12.70 -1.97
C GLU A 80 3.70 -12.08 -0.77
N ILE A 81 3.99 -12.52 0.46
CA ILE A 81 3.46 -11.86 1.67
C ILE A 81 3.90 -10.39 1.73
N ALA A 82 5.16 -10.08 1.42
CA ALA A 82 5.64 -8.71 1.40
C ALA A 82 4.90 -7.86 0.35
N GLN A 83 4.66 -8.41 -0.85
CA GLN A 83 3.86 -7.74 -1.90
C GLN A 83 2.42 -7.49 -1.44
N LEU A 84 1.75 -8.50 -0.87
CA LEU A 84 0.39 -8.37 -0.34
C LEU A 84 0.31 -7.30 0.76
N ARG A 85 1.28 -7.25 1.67
CA ARG A 85 1.36 -6.19 2.70
C ARG A 85 1.56 -4.80 2.10
N GLY A 86 2.34 -4.68 1.02
CA GLY A 86 2.48 -3.45 0.26
C GLY A 86 1.15 -2.97 -0.31
N ILE A 87 0.38 -3.87 -0.91
CA ILE A 87 -0.98 -3.59 -1.42
C ILE A 87 -1.90 -3.13 -0.29
N LEU A 88 -1.92 -3.85 0.84
CA LEU A 88 -2.72 -3.45 2.01
C LEU A 88 -2.32 -2.07 2.54
N GLY A 89 -1.03 -1.75 2.53
CA GLY A 89 -0.52 -0.44 2.91
C GLY A 89 -1.06 0.66 1.99
N GLN A 90 -1.00 0.47 0.68
CA GLN A 90 -1.55 1.42 -0.30
C GLN A 90 -3.06 1.60 -0.16
N LEU A 91 -3.80 0.52 0.09
CA LEU A 91 -5.23 0.59 0.34
C LEU A 91 -5.55 1.36 1.63
N SER A 92 -4.82 1.09 2.73
CA SER A 92 -5.01 1.83 3.98
C SER A 92 -4.68 3.32 3.86
N TRP A 93 -3.66 3.65 3.04
CA TRP A 93 -3.32 5.02 2.72
C TRP A 93 -4.44 5.69 1.94
N ALA A 94 -4.90 5.06 0.85
CA ALA A 94 -6.00 5.58 0.03
C ALA A 94 -7.27 5.78 0.86
N ASP A 95 -7.53 4.87 1.80
CA ASP A 95 -8.69 4.96 2.69
C ASP A 95 -8.70 6.24 3.52
N THR A 96 -7.55 6.50 4.12
CA THR A 96 -7.30 7.70 4.92
C THR A 96 -7.35 8.99 4.09
N HIS A 97 -7.04 8.94 2.80
CA HIS A 97 -6.99 10.12 1.93
C HIS A 97 -8.35 10.43 1.27
N TYR A 98 -9.19 9.43 0.97
CA TYR A 98 -10.56 9.71 0.51
C TYR A 98 -11.40 10.34 1.62
N THR A 99 -11.25 9.89 2.88
CA THR A 99 -12.06 10.44 3.98
C THR A 99 -11.75 11.92 4.24
N THR A 100 -10.54 12.36 3.89
CA THR A 100 -10.13 13.76 3.97
C THR A 100 -10.69 14.59 2.80
N GLN A 101 -10.82 14.03 1.59
CA GLN A 101 -11.44 14.73 0.45
C GLN A 101 -12.96 14.91 0.63
N ASP A 102 -13.67 13.91 1.17
CA ASP A 102 -15.13 14.00 1.38
C ASP A 102 -15.54 15.11 2.37
N HIS A 103 -14.70 15.41 3.37
CA HIS A 103 -14.98 16.48 4.34
C HIS A 103 -14.54 17.88 3.85
N ALA A 104 -13.59 17.97 2.92
CA ALA A 104 -13.21 19.24 2.30
C ALA A 104 -14.14 19.66 1.14
N GLY A 105 -14.98 18.75 0.66
CA GLY A 105 -15.91 18.98 -0.45
C GLY A 105 -17.31 19.48 -0.06
N GLN A 106 -17.68 19.53 1.23
CA GLN A 106 -19.01 20.01 1.65
C GLN A 106 -19.13 21.53 1.81
N ASP A 107 -18.04 22.29 1.67
CA ASP A 107 -18.05 23.76 1.57
C ASP A 107 -17.76 24.29 0.14
N GLN A 108 -17.58 23.40 -0.85
CA GLN A 108 -17.38 23.79 -2.25
C GLN A 108 -18.46 23.16 -3.14
N VAL A 109 -19.74 23.36 -2.78
CA VAL A 109 -20.86 23.26 -3.74
C VAL A 109 -20.96 24.58 -4.51
N ASP A 110 -19.92 24.91 -5.28
CA ASP A 110 -20.01 25.77 -6.47
C ASP A 110 -18.64 25.75 -7.16
N ARG A 111 -18.62 25.65 -8.49
CA ARG A 111 -17.43 25.68 -9.37
C ARG A 111 -16.59 24.40 -9.42
N ASP A 112 -17.11 23.41 -10.11
CA ASP A 112 -16.51 23.01 -11.40
C ASP A 112 -17.34 21.88 -11.98
N THR A 113 -18.46 22.28 -12.58
CA THR A 113 -19.11 21.46 -13.60
C THR A 113 -18.09 21.27 -14.73
N PRO A 114 -17.79 20.03 -15.18
CA PRO A 114 -16.97 19.84 -16.37
C PRO A 114 -17.61 20.56 -17.55
N PRO A 115 -16.82 21.11 -18.51
CA PRO A 115 -17.37 21.88 -19.61
C PRO A 115 -18.24 20.98 -20.49
N THR A 116 -19.56 21.12 -20.38
CA THR A 116 -20.45 20.73 -21.47
C THR A 116 -20.23 21.76 -22.56
N ASP A 117 -19.47 21.33 -23.58
CA ASP A 117 -19.29 22.06 -24.82
C ASP A 117 -20.66 22.52 -25.33
N THR A 118 -20.80 23.83 -25.41
CA THR A 118 -21.97 24.49 -25.98
C THR A 118 -21.90 24.31 -27.49
N ALA A 119 -22.90 23.64 -28.06
CA ALA A 119 -23.29 23.96 -29.42
C ALA A 119 -24.81 24.19 -29.49
N PRO A 120 -25.23 25.32 -30.09
CA PRO A 120 -26.55 25.92 -29.91
C PRO A 120 -27.63 25.21 -30.73
N SER A 121 -28.78 24.95 -30.09
CA SER A 121 -30.04 24.80 -30.79
C SER A 121 -30.74 26.16 -30.78
N ASP A 122 -30.62 26.88 -31.89
CA ASP A 122 -31.56 27.95 -32.24
C ASP A 122 -31.91 27.80 -33.73
N LEU A 123 -33.23 27.67 -33.95
CA LEU A 123 -34.02 27.60 -35.20
C LEU A 123 -34.24 26.22 -35.84
#